data_AF-A0A7X8DYF6-F1
#
_entry.id   AF-A0A7X8DYF6-F1
#
_cell.length_a   1.000
_cell.length_b   1.000
_cell.length_c   1.000
_cell.angle_alpha   90.00
_cell.angle_beta   90.00
_cell.angle_gamma   90.00
#
_symmetry.space_group_name_H-M   'P 1'
#
loop_
_entity.id
_entity.type
_entity.pdbx_description
1 polymer ?
#
loop_
_entity_poly.entity_id
_entity_poly.type
_entity_poly.pdbx_seq_one_letter_code
_entity_poly.pdbx_strand_id
1 'polypeptide(L)'
;MAISENSVVTLDFSVSNANGELLDSTEDKQPLEYLHGTGYLVAGLEAELNNKAVGEDFDITLAPEQAYGERDEALVQSVPGELFDGMEVSEGDTFVAETDDGHRPVTIVEVAEEYVKVDGNHPLAGMTLTFKGVVRAIRPATEEEIAHGHVHGEHDHDHDEAGGCCDHHH
;
A
#
# COMPACT_ATOMS: atom_id res chain seq x y z
N MET A 1 -13.77 17.46 16.83
CA MET A 1 -14.38 16.62 15.78
C MET A 1 -13.68 15.28 15.85
N ALA A 2 -14.42 14.18 15.79
CA ALA A 2 -13.87 12.83 15.81
C ALA A 2 -13.87 12.25 14.39
N ILE A 3 -13.01 11.26 14.14
CA ILE A 3 -12.99 10.51 12.87
C ILE A 3 -14.29 9.72 12.75
N SER A 4 -14.93 9.82 11.57
CA SER A 4 -16.19 9.14 11.23
C SER A 4 -16.23 8.80 9.74
N GLU A 5 -17.12 7.91 9.30
CA GLU A 5 -17.29 7.57 7.88
C GLU A 5 -17.45 8.83 7.01
N ASN A 6 -16.82 8.81 5.82
CA ASN A 6 -16.78 9.93 4.87
C ASN A 6 -16.11 11.20 5.45
N SER A 7 -15.17 11.05 6.38
CA SER A 7 -14.33 12.15 6.86
C SER A 7 -12.96 12.06 6.21
N VAL A 8 -12.45 13.18 5.72
CA VAL A 8 -11.07 13.30 5.30
C VAL A 8 -10.22 13.54 6.54
N VAL A 9 -9.22 12.69 6.72
CA VAL A 9 -8.32 12.73 7.87
C VAL A 9 -6.90 12.92 7.36
N THR A 10 -6.27 13.95 7.88
CA THR A 10 -4.83 14.22 7.73
C THR A 10 -4.14 13.66 8.95
N LEU A 11 -3.28 12.66 8.78
CA LEU A 11 -2.51 12.09 9.89
C LEU A 11 -1.06 11.86 9.50
N ASP A 12 -0.19 12.00 10.48
CA ASP A 12 1.17 11.53 10.38
C ASP A 12 1.27 10.15 11.00
N PHE A 13 1.94 9.21 10.34
CA PHE A 13 2.23 7.90 10.89
C PHE A 13 3.62 7.43 10.48
N SER A 14 4.13 6.51 11.28
CA SER A 14 5.33 5.74 11.06
C SER A 14 4.97 4.27 11.20
N VAL A 15 5.41 3.46 10.25
CA VAL A 15 5.22 2.02 10.26
C VAL A 15 6.56 1.36 10.54
N SER A 16 6.60 0.56 11.59
CA SER A 16 7.77 -0.24 11.98
C SER A 16 7.44 -1.72 11.98
N ASN A 17 8.42 -2.55 11.66
CA ASN A 17 8.27 -4.00 11.80
C ASN A 17 8.34 -4.43 13.28
N ALA A 18 8.06 -5.71 13.55
CA ALA A 18 8.18 -6.29 14.89
C ALA A 18 9.59 -6.21 15.50
N ASN A 19 10.63 -6.03 14.67
CA ASN A 19 12.02 -5.85 15.12
C ASN A 19 12.33 -4.38 15.50
N GLY A 20 11.38 -3.46 15.31
CA GLY A 20 11.58 -2.03 15.56
C GLY A 20 12.29 -1.29 14.43
N GLU A 21 12.45 -1.91 13.26
CA GLU A 21 12.96 -1.24 12.08
C GLU A 21 11.84 -0.42 11.45
N LEU A 22 12.11 0.87 11.24
CA LEU A 22 11.22 1.78 10.54
C LEU A 22 11.17 1.39 9.05
N LEU A 23 9.99 0.99 8.58
CA LEU A 23 9.77 0.59 7.19
C LEU A 23 9.35 1.78 6.33
N ASP A 24 8.41 2.59 6.82
CA ASP A 24 8.02 3.85 6.18
C ASP A 24 7.57 4.86 7.25
N SER A 25 7.61 6.14 6.91
CA SER A 25 7.11 7.20 7.76
C SER A 25 6.65 8.38 6.91
N THR A 26 5.59 9.03 7.38
CA THR A 26 5.14 10.34 6.88
C THR A 26 5.64 11.49 7.75
N GLU A 27 6.23 11.21 8.92
CA GLU A 27 6.81 12.24 9.80
C GLU A 27 7.96 13.02 9.12
N ASP A 28 8.71 12.37 8.23
CA ASP A 28 9.74 12.98 7.36
C ASP A 28 9.19 13.43 5.99
N LYS A 29 7.92 13.17 5.69
CA LYS A 29 7.26 13.50 4.42
C LYS A 29 6.07 14.46 4.67
N GLN A 30 5.23 14.64 3.65
CA GLN A 30 3.94 15.29 3.82
C GLN A 30 2.98 14.37 4.58
N PRO A 31 2.08 14.93 5.40
CA PRO A 31 1.11 14.14 6.14
C PRO A 31 0.18 13.38 5.18
N LEU A 32 -0.19 12.15 5.53
CA LEU A 32 -1.10 11.37 4.70
C LEU A 32 -2.53 11.88 4.88
N GLU A 33 -3.14 12.26 3.77
CA GLU A 33 -4.57 12.55 3.69
C GLU A 33 -5.31 11.36 3.09
N TYR A 34 -6.30 10.83 3.80
CA TYR A 34 -7.14 9.74 3.31
C TYR A 34 -8.61 9.96 3.66
N LEU A 35 -9.49 9.28 2.92
CA LEU A 35 -10.92 9.27 3.17
C LEU A 35 -11.28 8.07 4.04
N HIS A 36 -11.84 8.33 5.21
CA HIS A 36 -12.20 7.28 6.16
C HIS A 36 -13.47 6.53 5.73
N GLY A 37 -13.40 5.19 5.69
CA GLY A 37 -14.52 4.32 5.33
C GLY A 37 -14.56 3.91 3.85
N THR A 38 -13.52 4.23 3.06
CA THR A 38 -13.36 3.70 1.69
C THR A 38 -12.51 2.44 1.63
N GLY A 39 -11.94 1.99 2.75
CA GLY A 39 -11.00 0.87 2.76
C GLY A 39 -9.63 1.24 2.18
N TYR A 40 -9.29 2.53 2.13
CA TYR A 40 -7.98 3.00 1.69
C TYR A 40 -6.86 2.58 2.65
N LEU A 41 -7.17 2.55 3.95
CA LEU A 41 -6.27 2.02 4.97
C LEU A 41 -6.62 0.57 5.32
N VAL A 42 -5.65 -0.12 5.91
CA VAL A 42 -5.83 -1.47 6.43
C VAL A 42 -6.94 -1.47 7.49
N ALA A 43 -7.82 -2.46 7.43
CA ALA A 43 -9.04 -2.48 8.24
C ALA A 43 -8.77 -2.36 9.75
N GLY A 44 -7.65 -2.92 10.24
CA GLY A 44 -7.25 -2.78 11.63
C GLY A 44 -6.88 -1.34 12.02
N LEU A 45 -6.19 -0.62 11.14
CA LEU A 45 -5.80 0.77 11.39
C LEU A 45 -7.01 1.69 11.30
N GLU A 46 -7.85 1.50 10.28
CA GLU A 46 -9.07 2.29 10.11
C GLU A 46 -10.00 2.13 11.31
N ALA A 47 -10.21 0.89 11.80
CA ALA A 47 -11.04 0.64 12.97
C ALA A 47 -10.52 1.31 14.25
N GLU A 48 -9.20 1.31 14.48
CA GLU A 48 -8.57 1.91 15.66
C GLU A 48 -8.49 3.45 15.58
N LEU A 49 -8.43 4.00 14.37
CA LEU A 49 -8.53 5.45 14.14
C LEU A 49 -9.97 5.95 14.31
N ASN A 50 -10.97 5.09 14.21
CA ASN A 50 -12.36 5.46 14.38
C ASN A 50 -12.60 6.07 15.77
N ASN A 51 -13.32 7.19 15.85
CA ASN A 51 -13.55 7.99 17.06
C ASN A 51 -12.32 8.73 17.64
N LYS A 52 -11.14 8.68 17.03
CA LYS A 52 -10.01 9.50 17.48
C LYS A 52 -10.23 10.98 17.17
N ALA A 53 -9.64 11.84 18.00
CA ALA A 53 -9.70 13.29 17.86
C ALA A 53 -8.43 13.87 17.24
N VAL A 54 -8.54 15.06 16.67
CA VAL A 54 -7.37 15.84 16.21
C VAL A 54 -6.40 16.09 17.37
N GLY A 55 -5.12 15.84 17.14
CA GLY A 55 -4.03 16.00 18.09
C GLY A 55 -3.80 14.78 18.99
N GLU A 56 -4.55 13.69 18.79
CA GLU A 56 -4.37 12.46 19.55
C GLU A 56 -3.30 11.58 18.91
N ASP A 57 -2.32 11.17 19.72
CA ASP A 57 -1.35 10.15 19.34
C ASP A 57 -1.96 8.74 19.40
N PHE A 58 -1.45 7.86 18.55
CA PHE A 58 -1.84 6.45 18.53
C PHE A 58 -0.63 5.58 18.32
N ASP A 59 -0.64 4.43 18.99
CA ASP A 59 0.38 3.39 18.92
C ASP A 59 -0.37 2.07 18.79
N ILE A 60 -0.47 1.58 17.55
CA ILE A 60 -1.31 0.44 17.20
C ILE A 60 -0.42 -0.61 16.56
N THR A 61 -0.32 -1.77 17.20
CA THR A 61 0.33 -2.95 16.61
C THR A 61 -0.72 -3.79 15.92
N LEU A 62 -0.60 -3.93 14.59
CA LEU A 62 -1.47 -4.75 13.78
C LEU A 62 -0.77 -6.05 13.40
N ALA A 63 -1.45 -7.16 13.64
CA ALA A 63 -1.08 -8.45 13.08
C ALA A 63 -1.15 -8.38 11.53
N PRO A 64 -0.41 -9.23 10.81
CA PRO A 64 -0.45 -9.27 9.35
C PRO A 64 -1.87 -9.35 8.80
N GLU A 65 -2.74 -10.19 9.39
CA GLU A 65 -4.16 -10.33 9.04
C GLU A 65 -4.95 -9.00 9.06
N GLN A 66 -4.57 -8.04 9.90
CA GLN A 66 -5.24 -6.76 10.07
C GLN A 66 -4.54 -5.59 9.34
N ALA A 67 -3.33 -5.83 8.85
CA ALA A 67 -2.53 -4.91 8.08
C ALA A 67 -2.63 -5.24 6.57
N TYR A 68 -1.55 -5.73 5.97
CA TYR A 68 -1.48 -6.06 4.54
C TYR A 68 -1.92 -7.49 4.21
N GLY A 69 -2.48 -8.22 5.17
CA GLY A 69 -2.79 -9.64 5.07
C GLY A 69 -1.63 -10.53 5.51
N GLU A 70 -1.95 -11.81 5.74
CA GLU A 70 -0.92 -12.83 5.83
C GLU A 70 -0.30 -13.08 4.47
N ARG A 71 0.96 -13.52 4.48
CA ARG A 71 1.61 -14.01 3.27
C ARG A 71 0.85 -15.25 2.82
N ASP A 72 0.15 -15.12 1.70
CA ASP A 72 -0.63 -16.21 1.15
C ASP A 72 0.30 -17.11 0.31
N GLU A 73 0.50 -18.34 0.76
CA GLU A 73 1.29 -19.33 0.02
C GLU A 73 0.64 -19.71 -1.32
N ALA A 74 -0.67 -19.46 -1.51
CA ALA A 74 -1.32 -19.65 -2.80
C ALA A 74 -0.93 -18.58 -3.84
N LEU A 75 -0.47 -17.41 -3.39
CA LEU A 75 0.12 -16.37 -4.26
C LEU A 75 1.60 -16.65 -4.57
N VAL A 76 2.20 -17.64 -3.90
CA VAL A 76 3.55 -18.12 -4.23
C VAL A 76 3.45 -19.12 -5.37
N GLN A 77 3.88 -18.71 -6.55
CA GLN A 77 3.83 -19.55 -7.74
C GLN A 77 5.21 -20.08 -8.08
N SER A 78 5.25 -21.36 -8.46
CA SER A 78 6.45 -21.99 -9.02
C SER A 78 6.40 -21.86 -10.53
N VAL A 79 7.27 -21.04 -11.07
CA VAL A 79 7.40 -20.79 -12.51
C VAL A 79 8.62 -21.54 -13.05
N PRO A 80 8.55 -22.13 -14.26
CA PRO A 80 9.69 -22.81 -14.85
C PRO A 80 10.88 -21.84 -14.99
N GLY A 81 12.07 -22.27 -14.58
CA GLY A 81 13.29 -21.46 -14.74
C GLY A 81 13.59 -21.09 -16.18
N GLU A 82 13.09 -21.88 -17.14
CA GLU A 82 13.16 -21.61 -18.58
C GLU A 82 12.54 -20.27 -18.98
N LEU A 83 11.56 -19.75 -18.23
CA LEU A 83 10.97 -18.43 -18.49
C LEU A 83 11.94 -17.28 -18.17
N PHE A 84 12.92 -17.55 -17.32
CA PHE A 84 13.98 -16.62 -16.94
C PHE A 84 15.31 -16.96 -17.62
N ASP A 85 15.32 -17.91 -18.56
CA ASP A 85 16.52 -18.30 -19.31
C ASP A 85 17.03 -17.11 -20.12
N GLY A 86 18.26 -16.67 -19.82
CA GLY A 86 18.88 -15.47 -20.39
C GLY A 86 18.70 -14.18 -19.57
N MET A 87 18.00 -14.24 -18.42
CA MET A 87 17.97 -13.17 -17.42
C MET A 87 18.69 -13.63 -16.14
N GLU A 88 19.52 -12.76 -15.57
CA GLU A 88 20.16 -13.03 -14.27
C GLU A 88 19.13 -12.73 -13.19
N VAL A 89 18.56 -13.78 -12.60
CA VAL A 89 17.58 -13.69 -11.52
C VAL A 89 18.20 -14.10 -10.18
N SER A 90 18.00 -13.28 -9.16
CA SER A 90 18.46 -13.54 -7.80
C SER A 90 17.30 -13.51 -6.82
N GLU A 91 17.48 -14.18 -5.67
CA GLU A 91 16.56 -14.07 -4.54
C GLU A 91 16.44 -12.60 -4.10
N GLY A 92 15.21 -12.11 -4.00
CA GLY A 92 14.91 -10.70 -3.69
C GLY A 92 14.67 -9.81 -4.91
N ASP A 93 14.94 -10.26 -6.14
CA ASP A 93 14.58 -9.49 -7.33
C ASP A 93 13.05 -9.38 -7.48
N THR A 94 12.59 -8.22 -7.93
CA THR A 94 11.17 -7.93 -8.15
C THR A 94 10.88 -7.80 -9.64
N PHE A 95 9.92 -8.60 -10.13
CA PHE A 95 9.49 -8.65 -11.53
C PHE A 95 8.00 -8.37 -11.65
N VAL A 96 7.54 -7.87 -12.78
CA VAL A 96 6.11 -7.78 -13.06
C VAL A 96 5.68 -9.07 -13.74
N ALA A 97 4.91 -9.91 -13.04
CA ALA A 97 4.34 -11.12 -13.61
C ALA A 97 2.90 -10.87 -14.05
N GLU A 98 2.50 -11.52 -15.13
CA GLU A 98 1.11 -11.60 -15.54
C GLU A 98 0.42 -12.71 -14.73
N THR A 99 -0.50 -12.31 -13.86
CA THR A 99 -1.33 -13.20 -13.06
C THR A 99 -2.77 -13.18 -13.57
N ASP A 100 -3.62 -14.11 -13.10
CA ASP A 100 -5.06 -14.12 -13.43
C ASP A 100 -5.78 -12.81 -13.03
N ASP A 101 -5.21 -12.08 -12.06
CA ASP A 101 -5.68 -10.78 -11.58
C ASP A 101 -4.99 -9.59 -12.28
N GLY A 102 -4.19 -9.84 -13.32
CA GLY A 102 -3.48 -8.84 -14.11
C GLY A 102 -1.98 -8.76 -13.82
N HIS A 103 -1.33 -7.71 -14.33
CA HIS A 103 0.10 -7.44 -14.12
C HIS A 103 0.33 -7.03 -12.68
N ARG A 104 0.97 -7.90 -11.90
CA ARG A 104 1.30 -7.66 -10.50
C ARG A 104 2.81 -7.77 -10.30
N PRO A 105 3.43 -6.89 -9.50
CA PRO A 105 4.81 -7.10 -9.07
C PRO A 105 4.88 -8.35 -8.20
N VAL A 106 5.84 -9.22 -8.48
CA VAL A 106 6.18 -10.43 -7.75
C VAL A 106 7.65 -10.38 -7.36
N THR A 107 7.98 -10.89 -6.18
CA THR A 107 9.36 -10.96 -5.70
C THR A 107 9.85 -12.41 -5.73
N ILE A 108 11.06 -12.63 -6.21
CA ILE A 108 11.67 -13.96 -6.22
C ILE A 108 12.05 -14.33 -4.79
N VAL A 109 11.48 -15.42 -4.29
CA VAL A 109 11.76 -15.93 -2.93
C VAL A 109 12.74 -17.08 -2.93
N GLU A 110 12.85 -17.82 -4.04
CA GLU A 110 13.76 -18.95 -4.17
C GLU A 110 14.07 -19.19 -5.65
N VAL A 111 15.36 -19.36 -5.99
CA VAL A 111 15.82 -19.74 -7.33
C VAL A 111 16.38 -21.15 -7.26
N ALA A 112 15.75 -22.11 -7.94
CA ALA A 112 16.26 -23.46 -8.11
C ALA A 112 16.64 -23.72 -9.58
N GLU A 113 17.43 -24.77 -9.84
CA GLU A 113 17.92 -25.11 -11.18
C GLU A 113 16.79 -25.45 -12.18
N GLU A 114 15.65 -25.95 -11.69
CA GLU A 114 14.52 -26.40 -12.53
C GLU A 114 13.31 -25.45 -12.44
N TYR A 115 13.18 -24.69 -11.36
CA TYR A 115 12.04 -23.80 -11.11
C TYR A 115 12.45 -22.57 -10.29
N VAL A 116 11.70 -21.48 -10.42
CA VAL A 116 11.84 -20.28 -9.61
C VAL A 116 10.54 -20.07 -8.85
N LYS A 117 10.60 -19.83 -7.55
CA LYS A 117 9.44 -19.43 -6.76
C LYS A 117 9.34 -17.91 -6.75
N VAL A 118 8.23 -17.43 -7.27
CA VAL A 118 7.84 -16.03 -7.23
C VAL A 118 6.71 -15.84 -6.25
N ASP A 119 6.75 -14.74 -5.52
CA ASP A 119 5.80 -14.38 -4.50
C ASP A 119 5.09 -13.08 -4.91
N GLY A 120 3.79 -13.18 -5.19
CA GLY A 120 2.96 -12.03 -5.55
C GLY A 120 2.34 -11.29 -4.36
N ASN A 121 2.73 -11.63 -3.13
CA ASN A 121 2.27 -10.91 -1.95
C ASN A 121 2.93 -9.52 -1.89
N HIS A 122 2.26 -8.60 -1.19
CA HIS A 122 2.87 -7.32 -0.85
C HIS A 122 4.15 -7.58 -0.03
N PRO A 123 5.25 -6.84 -0.23
CA PRO A 123 6.51 -7.04 0.53
C PRO A 123 6.36 -6.89 2.05
N LEU A 124 5.24 -6.34 2.52
CA LEU A 124 4.90 -6.15 3.93
C LEU A 124 3.84 -7.17 4.44
N ALA A 125 3.34 -8.05 3.58
CA ALA A 125 2.38 -9.08 3.96
C ALA A 125 3.05 -10.16 4.83
N GLY A 126 2.32 -10.67 5.82
CA GLY A 126 2.86 -11.64 6.79
C GLY A 126 3.74 -11.05 7.88
N MET A 127 3.99 -9.73 7.88
CA MET A 127 4.74 -9.05 8.94
C MET A 127 3.80 -8.33 9.90
N THR A 128 4.07 -8.44 11.21
CA THR A 128 3.43 -7.60 12.22
C THR A 128 3.97 -6.19 12.11
N LEU A 129 3.07 -5.23 11.90
CA LEU A 129 3.40 -3.82 11.69
C LEU A 129 2.89 -2.98 12.85
N THR A 130 3.75 -2.12 13.37
CA THR A 130 3.38 -1.14 14.40
C THR A 130 3.25 0.21 13.76
N PHE A 131 2.05 0.77 13.82
CA PHE A 131 1.72 2.11 13.34
C PHE A 131 1.72 3.07 14.51
N LYS A 132 2.61 4.07 14.46
CA LYS A 132 2.69 5.14 15.45
C LYS A 132 2.53 6.48 14.78
N GLY A 133 1.61 7.30 15.28
CA GLY A 133 1.27 8.52 14.60
C GLY A 133 0.44 9.49 15.41
N VAL A 134 0.08 10.61 14.78
CA VAL A 134 -0.77 11.65 15.35
C VAL A 134 -1.75 12.15 14.31
N VAL A 135 -3.00 12.35 14.72
CA VAL A 135 -4.02 12.95 13.87
C VAL A 135 -3.78 14.46 13.77
N ARG A 136 -3.51 14.99 12.58
CA ARG A 136 -3.24 16.43 12.38
C ARG A 136 -4.48 17.25 12.12
N ALA A 137 -5.38 16.75 11.30
CA ALA A 137 -6.62 17.43 10.95
C ALA A 137 -7.71 16.43 10.59
N ILE A 138 -8.96 16.82 10.83
CA ILE A 138 -10.14 16.08 10.41
C ILE A 138 -11.09 17.10 9.78
N ARG A 139 -11.55 16.83 8.57
CA ARG A 139 -12.57 17.61 7.88
C ARG A 139 -13.63 16.66 7.27
N PRO A 140 -14.88 17.12 7.09
CA PRO A 140 -15.85 16.36 6.32
C PRO A 140 -15.39 16.27 4.85
N ALA A 141 -15.58 15.11 4.21
CA ALA A 141 -15.32 14.96 2.79
C ALA A 141 -16.36 15.72 1.96
N THR A 142 -15.96 16.23 0.81
CA THR A 142 -16.89 16.81 -0.17
C THR A 142 -17.58 15.69 -0.95
N GLU A 143 -18.74 16.00 -1.54
CA GLU A 143 -19.46 15.04 -2.39
C GLU A 143 -18.61 14.55 -3.59
N GLU A 144 -17.70 15.39 -4.07
CA GLU A 144 -16.74 15.04 -5.13
C GLU A 144 -15.72 14.00 -4.65
N GLU A 145 -15.13 14.18 -3.47
CA GLU A 145 -14.16 13.24 -2.89
C GLU A 145 -14.79 11.88 -2.56
N ILE A 146 -16.05 11.89 -2.11
CA ILE A 146 -16.82 10.66 -1.86
C ILE A 146 -17.11 9.95 -3.18
N ALA A 147 -17.47 10.69 -4.24
CA ALA A 147 -17.72 10.11 -5.57
C ALA A 147 -16.44 9.56 -6.22
N HIS A 148 -15.30 10.20 -5.97
CA HIS A 148 -14.00 9.82 -6.50
C HIS A 148 -13.28 8.76 -5.64
N GLY A 149 -13.66 8.59 -4.38
CA GLY A 149 -13.07 7.61 -3.45
C GLY A 149 -11.68 7.98 -2.93
N HIS A 150 -11.18 9.19 -3.24
CA HIS A 150 -9.89 9.69 -2.79
C HIS A 150 -9.97 11.19 -2.43
N VAL A 151 -9.04 11.64 -1.58
CA VAL A 151 -8.95 13.04 -1.17
C VAL A 151 -8.34 13.85 -2.31
N HIS A 152 -9.00 14.92 -2.70
CA HIS A 152 -8.42 15.91 -3.62
C HIS A 152 -7.59 16.90 -2.79
N GLY A 153 -6.43 16.43 -2.31
CA GLY A 153 -5.44 17.28 -1.63
C GLY A 153 -4.54 17.99 -2.64
N GLU A 154 -3.84 19.04 -2.21
CA GLU A 154 -2.84 19.81 -2.99
C GLU A 154 -1.66 18.99 -3.53
N HIS A 155 -1.66 17.67 -3.35
CA HIS A 155 -0.71 16.75 -3.95
C HIS A 155 -1.18 16.30 -5.34
N ASP A 156 -1.46 17.31 -6.17
CA ASP A 156 -1.41 17.21 -7.63
C ASP A 156 0.07 17.06 -8.02
N HIS A 157 0.64 15.89 -7.73
CA HIS A 157 1.75 15.41 -8.52
C HIS A 157 1.14 14.80 -9.77
N ASP A 158 0.78 15.67 -10.71
CA ASP A 158 1.07 15.55 -12.15
C ASP A 158 1.36 14.10 -12.55
N HIS A 159 0.32 13.27 -12.52
CA HIS A 159 0.24 12.06 -13.32
C HIS A 159 -0.72 12.37 -14.46
N ASP A 160 -0.32 13.34 -15.30
CA ASP A 160 -0.79 13.45 -16.68
C ASP A 160 -0.28 12.23 -17.47
N GLU A 161 -0.93 11.09 -17.26
CA GLU A 161 -0.90 9.98 -18.22
C GLU A 161 -2.32 9.76 -18.74
N ALA A 162 -2.76 10.62 -19.67
CA ALA A 162 -3.72 10.23 -20.70
C ALA A 162 -3.75 11.20 -21.92
N GLY A 163 -3.10 10.77 -23.01
CA GLY A 163 -3.82 10.70 -24.29
C GLY A 163 -3.60 11.80 -25.33
N GLY A 164 -2.48 11.73 -26.05
CA GLY A 164 -2.24 12.48 -27.30
C GLY A 164 -2.06 11.57 -28.52
N CYS A 165 -3.06 10.77 -28.88
CA CYS A 165 -3.11 10.10 -30.19
C CYS A 165 -3.82 11.04 -31.19
N CYS A 166 -3.09 11.81 -32.00
CA CYS A 166 -3.59 12.47 -33.22
C CYS A 166 -2.43 12.88 -34.15
N ASP A 167 -2.29 12.14 -35.26
CA ASP A 167 -1.97 12.56 -36.63
C ASP A 167 -1.10 13.81 -36.88
N HIS A 168 0.12 13.62 -37.40
CA HIS A 168 0.60 14.52 -38.48
C HIS A 168 1.66 13.89 -39.41
N HIS A 169 1.28 13.84 -40.69
CA HIS A 169 2.13 13.71 -41.87
C HIS A 169 3.25 14.76 -41.93
N HIS A 170 4.47 14.34 -42.32
CA HIS A 170 5.13 14.77 -43.57
C HIS A 170 6.43 14.00 -43.81
#